data_AF-T1AM93-F1
#
_entry.id   AF-T1AM93-F1
#
_cell.length_a   1.000
_cell.length_b   1.000
_cell.length_c   1.000
_cell.angle_alpha   90.00
_cell.angle_beta   90.00
_cell.angle_gamma   90.00
#
_symmetry.space_group_name_H-M   'P 1'
#
loop_
_entity.id
_entity.type
_entity.pdbx_description
1 polymer ?
#
loop_
_entity_poly.entity_id
_entity_poly.type
_entity_poly.pdbx_seq_one_letter_code
_entity_poly.pdbx_strand_id
1 'polypeptide(L)'
;ARRSIRLNTYEITDRRVEHALAAARARGVRVEILLSRRVYRSPGRVRLELAWCHRAQITCRLSPPRFRFDHAKYFLVDGRTAWIGTLNMTYDGFTRNREAALVTSAPSVVRATRAVFRADWHDRPAGPATRRALVLSPHSGFVFRHLLAPHGPVAIETEEFYPPHRLQNEMEHLGRQLRLILPARAVYDRAEQYRLCLLAHAGVRIRLLRSPYPHIKLVL
;
A
#
# COMPACT_ATOMS: atom_id res chain seq x y z
N ALA A 1 -4.56 12.27 17.70
CA ALA A 1 -3.59 11.48 18.50
C ALA A 1 -3.30 12.20 19.80
N ARG A 2 -3.30 11.49 20.92
CA ARG A 2 -2.99 12.02 22.26
C ARG A 2 -1.64 11.53 22.82
N ARG A 3 -1.14 10.37 22.37
CA ARG A 3 0.04 9.68 22.93
C ARG A 3 1.08 9.35 21.88
N SER A 4 0.68 8.74 20.76
CA SER A 4 1.64 8.33 19.73
C SER A 4 1.06 8.28 18.31
N ILE A 5 1.94 8.48 17.33
CA ILE A 5 1.71 8.23 15.92
C ILE A 5 2.90 7.40 15.42
N ARG A 6 2.62 6.27 14.78
CA ARG A 6 3.62 5.49 14.04
C ARG A 6 3.20 5.45 12.59
N LEU A 7 4.04 5.91 11.68
CA LEU A 7 3.74 6.01 10.25
C LEU A 7 4.77 5.21 9.46
N ASN A 8 4.33 4.30 8.61
CA ASN A 8 5.13 3.82 7.49
C ASN A 8 4.60 4.48 6.22
N THR A 9 5.49 5.07 5.42
CA THR A 9 5.14 5.67 4.13
C THR A 9 6.23 5.45 3.09
N TYR A 10 5.78 5.29 1.84
CA TYR A 10 6.66 5.24 0.68
C TYR A 10 7.27 6.61 0.35
N GLU A 11 6.43 7.64 0.39
CA GLU A 11 6.79 9.04 0.10
C GLU A 11 5.87 9.95 0.92
N ILE A 12 6.42 11.06 1.41
CA ILE A 12 5.71 12.15 2.08
C ILE A 12 6.13 13.50 1.54
N THR A 13 5.16 14.24 0.99
CA THR A 13 5.37 15.58 0.44
C THR A 13 4.19 16.53 0.66
N ASP A 14 3.05 16.01 1.13
CA ASP A 14 1.89 16.85 1.40
C ASP A 14 2.14 17.72 2.64
N ARG A 15 2.16 19.04 2.44
CA ARG A 15 2.41 20.02 3.51
C ARG A 15 1.41 19.94 4.65
N ARG A 16 0.17 19.52 4.40
CA ARG A 16 -0.85 19.36 5.45
C ARG A 16 -0.50 18.19 6.36
N VAL A 17 -0.02 17.08 5.79
CA VAL A 17 0.45 15.92 6.56
C VAL A 17 1.71 16.27 7.34
N GLU A 18 2.69 16.91 6.69
CA GLU A 18 3.91 17.37 7.36
C GLU A 18 3.60 18.28 8.55
N HIS A 19 2.73 19.28 8.35
CA HIS A 19 2.32 20.20 9.40
C HIS A 19 1.55 19.49 10.53
N ALA A 20 0.63 18.58 10.20
CA ALA A 20 -0.12 17.83 11.22
C ALA A 20 0.78 16.96 12.10
N LEU A 21 1.80 16.31 11.52
CA LEU A 21 2.79 15.50 12.24
C LEU A 21 3.70 16.36 13.11
N ALA A 22 4.19 17.49 12.58
CA ALA A 22 5.00 18.45 13.33
C ALA A 22 4.20 19.05 14.51
N ALA A 23 2.95 19.44 14.28
CA ALA A 23 2.06 19.95 15.33
C ALA A 23 1.78 18.88 16.39
N ALA A 24 1.60 17.62 16.01
CA ALA A 24 1.48 16.53 16.99
C ALA A 24 2.74 16.38 17.84
N ARG A 25 3.91 16.42 17.21
CA ARG A 25 5.20 16.35 17.90
C ARG A 25 5.41 17.52 18.86
N ALA A 26 5.03 18.73 18.47
CA ALA A 26 5.07 19.93 19.31
C ALA A 26 4.15 19.84 20.54
N ARG A 27 3.00 19.16 20.41
CA ARG A 27 2.11 18.84 21.54
C ARG A 27 2.63 17.72 22.46
N GLY A 28 3.83 17.19 22.24
CA GLY A 28 4.40 16.10 23.02
C GLY A 28 3.95 14.69 22.61
N VAL A 29 3.23 14.54 21.49
CA VAL A 29 2.90 13.22 20.94
C VAL A 29 4.18 12.57 20.41
N ARG A 30 4.40 11.28 20.75
CA ARG A 30 5.51 10.51 20.18
C ARG A 30 5.23 10.21 18.71
N VAL A 31 6.04 10.74 17.79
CA VAL A 31 5.92 10.50 16.35
C VAL A 31 7.13 9.72 15.87
N GLU A 32 6.89 8.52 15.30
CA GLU A 32 7.89 7.63 14.72
C GLU A 32 7.53 7.38 13.25
N ILE A 33 8.43 7.68 12.32
CA ILE A 33 8.17 7.51 10.88
C ILE A 33 9.20 6.56 10.25
N LEU A 34 8.72 5.51 9.61
CA LEU A 34 9.50 4.65 8.72
C LEU A 34 9.34 5.17 7.29
N LEU A 35 10.43 5.64 6.71
CA LEU A 35 10.51 6.15 5.34
C LEU A 35 11.10 5.08 4.42
N SER A 36 10.63 4.99 3.19
CA SER A 36 11.26 4.12 2.20
C SER A 36 12.71 4.53 1.96
N ARG A 37 13.63 3.56 1.88
CA ARG A 37 15.03 3.82 1.51
C ARG A 37 15.20 4.38 0.10
N ARG A 38 14.22 4.14 -0.77
CA ARG A 38 14.27 4.48 -2.19
C ARG A 38 12.88 4.89 -2.64
N VAL A 39 12.81 5.93 -3.46
CA VAL A 39 11.60 6.36 -4.16
C VAL A 39 11.88 6.28 -5.66
N TYR A 40 11.01 5.60 -6.38
CA TYR A 40 11.17 5.34 -7.81
C TYR A 40 11.26 6.66 -8.58
N ARG A 41 12.26 6.77 -9.45
CA ARG A 41 12.57 7.98 -10.24
C ARG A 41 12.74 9.28 -9.42
N SER A 42 13.02 9.17 -8.11
CA SER A 42 13.23 10.35 -7.25
C SER A 42 14.40 10.16 -6.27
N PRO A 43 15.65 10.06 -6.77
CA PRO A 43 16.83 9.74 -5.95
C PRO A 43 17.18 10.78 -4.88
N GLY A 44 16.61 11.99 -4.93
CA GLY A 44 16.78 13.04 -3.92
C GLY A 44 15.69 13.08 -2.84
N ARG A 45 14.56 12.38 -3.02
CA ARG A 45 13.38 12.50 -2.15
C ARG A 45 13.70 12.16 -0.70
N VAL A 46 14.34 11.03 -0.47
CA VAL A 46 14.63 10.49 0.86
C VAL A 46 15.48 11.47 1.69
N ARG A 47 16.44 12.17 1.06
CA ARG A 47 17.26 13.20 1.73
C ARG A 47 16.41 14.39 2.19
N LEU A 48 15.45 14.81 1.38
CA LEU A 48 14.54 15.92 1.73
C LEU A 48 13.60 15.53 2.88
N GLU A 49 13.08 14.31 2.86
CA GLU A 49 12.19 13.78 3.91
C GLU A 49 12.94 13.64 5.25
N LEU A 50 14.17 13.13 5.24
CA LEU A 50 15.02 13.07 6.43
C LEU A 50 15.35 14.47 6.97
N ALA A 51 15.67 15.42 6.09
CA ALA A 51 15.93 16.80 6.50
C ALA A 51 14.67 17.47 7.10
N TRP A 52 13.49 17.18 6.55
CA TRP A 52 12.22 17.61 7.13
C TRP A 52 11.99 17.00 8.52
N CYS A 53 12.15 15.68 8.66
CA CYS A 53 12.04 15.00 9.96
C CYS A 53 12.94 15.63 11.03
N HIS A 54 14.19 15.90 10.67
CA HIS A 54 15.16 16.54 11.56
C HIS A 54 14.67 17.93 12.02
N ARG A 55 14.25 18.79 11.09
CA ARG A 55 13.69 20.12 11.42
C ARG A 55 12.43 20.04 12.28
N ALA A 56 11.57 19.06 12.03
CA ALA A 56 10.35 18.83 12.80
C ALA A 56 10.58 18.13 14.14
N GLN A 57 11.83 17.76 14.48
CA GLN A 57 12.20 16.98 15.66
C GLN A 57 11.43 15.65 15.76
N ILE A 58 11.11 15.05 14.61
CA ILE A 58 10.42 13.76 14.50
C ILE A 58 11.45 12.65 14.34
N THR A 59 11.28 11.56 15.08
CA THR A 59 12.15 10.39 14.93
C THR A 59 11.78 9.65 13.65
N CYS A 60 12.66 9.72 12.66
CA CYS A 60 12.51 9.00 11.40
C CYS A 60 13.60 7.95 11.24
N ARG A 61 13.25 6.81 10.63
CA ARG A 61 14.19 5.77 10.21
C ARG A 61 13.91 5.40 8.77
N LEU A 62 14.96 4.96 8.09
CA LEU A 62 14.77 4.34 6.79
C LEU A 62 14.31 2.90 6.96
N SER A 63 13.51 2.42 6.02
CA SER A 63 13.05 1.05 5.93
C SER A 63 14.25 0.08 5.92
N PRO A 64 14.05 -1.18 6.34
CA PRO A 64 15.06 -2.23 6.23
C PRO A 64 15.73 -2.33 4.85
N PRO A 65 17.06 -2.56 4.76
CA PRO A 65 17.77 -2.71 3.49
C PRO A 65 17.36 -3.96 2.71
N ARG A 66 16.77 -4.96 3.38
CA ARG A 66 16.16 -6.14 2.74
C ARG A 66 15.00 -5.80 1.79
N PHE A 67 14.43 -4.59 1.89
CA PHE A 67 13.39 -4.13 0.98
C PHE A 67 14.03 -3.27 -0.11
N ARG A 68 13.88 -3.69 -1.38
CA ARG A 68 14.26 -2.85 -2.52
C ARG A 68 13.48 -1.53 -2.51
N PHE A 69 12.18 -1.62 -2.23
CA PHE A 69 11.27 -0.52 -1.95
C PHE A 69 10.31 -0.95 -0.85
N ASP A 70 10.13 -0.12 0.17
CA ASP A 70 9.02 -0.28 1.12
C ASP A 70 7.83 0.55 0.61
N HIS A 71 6.83 -0.12 0.03
CA HIS A 71 5.64 0.51 -0.56
C HIS A 71 4.43 0.54 0.38
N ALA A 72 4.55 0.01 1.59
CA ALA A 72 3.44 0.02 2.53
C ALA A 72 3.10 1.47 2.95
N LYS A 73 1.80 1.77 3.08
CA LYS A 73 1.35 3.01 3.72
C LYS A 73 0.35 2.67 4.80
N TYR A 74 0.75 2.93 6.03
CA TYR A 74 -0.12 2.72 7.17
C TYR A 74 0.32 3.61 8.32
N PHE A 75 -0.61 3.93 9.20
CA PHE A 75 -0.25 4.51 10.48
C PHE A 75 -1.09 3.98 11.63
N LEU A 76 -0.50 4.04 12.81
CA LEU A 76 -1.14 3.68 14.07
C LEU A 76 -1.24 4.92 14.95
N VAL A 77 -2.45 5.22 15.40
CA VAL A 77 -2.73 6.31 16.33
C VAL A 77 -2.98 5.72 17.71
N ASP A 78 -2.20 6.18 18.69
CA ASP A 78 -2.29 5.84 20.11
C ASP A 78 -2.24 4.34 20.42
N GLY A 79 -1.83 3.52 19.45
CA GLY A 79 -1.88 2.06 19.52
C GLY A 79 -3.30 1.48 19.53
N ARG A 80 -4.30 2.26 19.08
CA ARG A 80 -5.74 1.92 19.15
C ARG A 80 -6.45 1.92 17.80
N THR A 81 -5.94 2.68 16.85
CA THR A 81 -6.55 2.80 15.52
C THR A 81 -5.47 2.61 14.48
N ALA A 82 -5.69 1.68 13.56
CA ALA A 82 -4.89 1.47 12.37
C ALA A 82 -5.58 2.15 11.19
N TRP A 83 -4.78 2.85 10.40
CA TRP A 83 -5.11 3.28 9.06
C TRP A 83 -4.19 2.51 8.10
N ILE A 84 -4.73 1.84 7.10
CA ILE A 84 -3.97 1.08 6.11
C ILE A 84 -4.54 1.45 4.74
N GLY A 85 -3.72 1.94 3.83
CA GLY A 85 -4.24 2.45 2.57
C GLY A 85 -3.26 2.43 1.42
N THR A 86 -3.78 2.85 0.27
CA THR A 86 -3.07 2.79 -1.01
C THR A 86 -2.34 4.09 -1.33
N LEU A 87 -2.76 5.22 -0.75
CA LEU A 87 -2.17 6.53 -1.07
C LEU A 87 -0.77 6.74 -0.49
N ASN A 88 0.08 7.37 -1.30
CA ASN A 88 1.26 8.06 -0.77
C ASN A 88 0.82 9.31 0.00
N MET A 89 1.65 9.78 0.94
CA MET A 89 1.36 10.99 1.73
C MET A 89 1.69 12.26 0.93
N THR A 90 1.12 12.37 -0.28
CA THR A 90 1.41 13.41 -1.28
C THR A 90 0.12 14.10 -1.72
N TYR A 91 0.24 15.32 -2.27
CA TYR A 91 -0.92 16.08 -2.74
C TYR A 91 -1.80 15.26 -3.70
N ASP A 92 -1.19 14.60 -4.69
CA ASP A 92 -1.93 13.78 -5.67
C ASP A 92 -2.63 12.59 -4.99
N GLY A 93 -1.97 11.93 -4.01
CA GLY A 93 -2.58 10.86 -3.23
C GLY A 93 -3.82 11.29 -2.44
N PHE A 94 -3.92 12.56 -2.05
CA PHE A 94 -5.10 13.07 -1.34
C PHE A 94 -6.16 13.73 -2.23
N THR A 95 -5.82 14.12 -3.46
CA THR A 95 -6.68 15.04 -4.25
C THR A 95 -6.93 14.63 -5.70
N ARG A 96 -6.05 13.84 -6.31
CA ARG A 96 -6.13 13.50 -7.74
C ARG A 96 -6.26 12.02 -8.02
N ASN A 97 -5.65 11.19 -7.18
CA ASN A 97 -5.67 9.75 -7.33
C ASN A 97 -6.98 9.15 -6.82
N ARG A 98 -7.41 8.06 -7.45
CA ARG A 98 -8.35 7.12 -6.84
C ARG A 98 -7.58 6.26 -5.86
N GLU A 99 -7.97 6.33 -4.60
CA GLU A 99 -7.28 5.67 -3.48
C GLU A 99 -8.32 5.08 -2.52
N ALA A 100 -7.89 4.13 -1.70
CA ALA A 100 -8.71 3.60 -0.63
C ALA A 100 -7.88 3.44 0.64
N ALA A 101 -8.58 3.46 1.77
CA ALA A 101 -7.99 3.15 3.06
C ALA A 101 -9.00 2.50 3.99
N LEU A 102 -8.52 1.53 4.77
CA LEU A 102 -9.22 0.96 5.89
C LEU A 102 -8.80 1.70 7.16
N VAL A 103 -9.79 2.27 7.86
CA VAL A 103 -9.62 2.80 9.22
C VAL A 103 -10.32 1.86 10.17
N THR A 104 -9.57 1.27 11.12
CA THR A 104 -10.12 0.25 12.00
C THR A 104 -9.49 0.28 13.39
N SER A 105 -10.31 -0.06 14.38
CA SER A 105 -9.88 -0.35 15.75
C SER A 105 -9.95 -1.85 16.08
N ALA A 106 -10.12 -2.71 15.06
CA ALA A 106 -10.11 -4.16 15.24
C ALA A 106 -8.81 -4.59 15.93
N PRO A 107 -8.88 -5.23 17.13
CA PRO A 107 -7.68 -5.52 17.91
C PRO A 107 -6.66 -6.41 17.19
N SER A 108 -7.11 -7.35 16.35
CA SER A 108 -6.24 -8.21 15.54
C SER A 108 -5.40 -7.40 14.55
N VAL A 109 -6.02 -6.50 13.79
CA VAL A 109 -5.36 -5.64 12.80
C VAL A 109 -4.40 -4.67 13.50
N VAL A 110 -4.87 -3.96 14.54
CA VAL A 110 -4.04 -3.00 15.29
C VAL A 110 -2.80 -3.68 15.88
N ARG A 111 -2.94 -4.87 16.48
CA ARG A 111 -1.80 -5.63 17.01
C ARG A 111 -0.84 -6.08 15.91
N ALA A 112 -1.36 -6.59 14.78
CA ALA A 112 -0.55 -7.04 13.67
C ALA A 112 0.23 -5.88 13.03
N THR A 113 -0.43 -4.76 12.72
CA THR A 113 0.22 -3.55 12.18
C THR A 113 1.31 -3.04 13.11
N ARG A 114 1.06 -3.07 14.43
CA ARG A 114 2.06 -2.64 15.42
C ARG A 114 3.27 -3.56 15.44
N ALA A 115 3.05 -4.86 15.34
CA ALA A 115 4.12 -5.85 15.28
C ALA A 115 4.96 -5.70 14.00
N VAL A 116 4.31 -5.49 12.84
CA VAL A 116 4.99 -5.20 11.57
C VAL A 116 5.85 -3.95 11.70
N PHE A 117 5.28 -2.83 12.15
CA PHE A 117 6.03 -1.58 12.34
C PHE A 117 7.25 -1.78 13.24
N ARG A 118 7.08 -2.41 14.41
CA ARG A 118 8.20 -2.63 15.34
C ARG A 118 9.27 -3.52 14.72
N ALA A 119 8.88 -4.55 13.98
CA ALA A 119 9.83 -5.45 13.35
C ALA A 119 10.64 -4.71 12.28
N ASP A 120 9.98 -3.98 11.38
CA ASP A 120 10.66 -3.19 10.36
C ASP A 120 11.52 -2.07 10.97
N TRP A 121 11.05 -1.41 12.03
CA TRP A 121 11.79 -0.38 12.78
C TRP A 121 13.10 -0.88 13.39
N HIS A 122 13.17 -2.17 13.72
CA HIS A 122 14.33 -2.83 14.30
C HIS A 122 15.06 -3.76 13.32
N ASP A 123 14.75 -3.68 12.02
CA ASP A 123 15.30 -4.54 10.97
C ASP A 123 15.19 -6.05 11.31
N ARG A 124 14.00 -6.46 11.74
CA ARG A 124 13.65 -7.87 12.02
C ARG A 124 12.42 -8.30 11.23
N PRO A 125 12.22 -9.61 10.98
CA PRO A 125 10.98 -10.12 10.44
C PRO A 125 9.82 -9.97 11.42
N ALA A 126 8.61 -9.64 10.93
CA ALA A 126 7.42 -9.44 11.76
C ALA A 126 6.83 -10.72 12.39
N GLY A 127 7.36 -11.89 12.03
CA GLY A 127 6.87 -13.19 12.47
C GLY A 127 5.55 -13.61 11.81
N PRO A 128 5.22 -14.91 11.83
CA PRO A 128 4.08 -15.47 11.09
C PRO A 128 2.71 -15.04 11.65
N ALA A 129 2.61 -14.72 12.94
CA ALA A 129 1.34 -14.35 13.57
C ALA A 129 0.70 -13.09 12.96
N THR A 130 1.50 -12.17 12.43
CA THR A 130 1.01 -10.95 11.76
C THR A 130 0.22 -11.27 10.49
N ARG A 131 0.58 -12.35 9.80
CA ARG A 131 -0.06 -12.78 8.55
C ARG A 131 -1.46 -13.37 8.73
N ARG A 132 -1.90 -13.58 9.97
CA ARG A 132 -3.30 -13.98 10.27
C ARG A 132 -4.29 -12.84 10.12
N ALA A 133 -3.81 -11.59 10.17
CA ALA A 133 -4.66 -10.40 10.07
C ALA A 133 -4.28 -9.49 8.89
N LEU A 134 -3.08 -9.66 8.32
CA LEU A 134 -2.55 -8.82 7.25
C LEU A 134 -1.98 -9.67 6.12
N VAL A 135 -2.14 -9.20 4.88
CA VAL A 135 -1.42 -9.74 3.73
C VAL A 135 -0.10 -8.98 3.59
N LEU A 136 1.04 -9.66 3.78
CA LEU A 136 2.35 -9.03 3.82
C LEU A 136 3.27 -9.59 2.73
N SER A 137 3.88 -8.69 1.97
CA SER A 137 4.97 -9.01 1.04
C SER A 137 6.33 -8.97 1.76
N PRO A 138 7.35 -9.72 1.29
CA PRO A 138 7.29 -10.71 0.21
C PRO A 138 6.55 -12.00 0.63
N HIS A 139 6.26 -12.85 -0.36
CA HIS A 139 5.58 -14.15 -0.22
C HIS A 139 4.07 -14.09 0.07
N SER A 140 3.38 -13.04 -0.40
CA SER A 140 1.92 -12.91 -0.33
C SER A 140 1.17 -13.65 -1.45
N GLY A 141 1.89 -14.21 -2.43
CA GLY A 141 1.28 -14.84 -3.61
C GLY A 141 0.27 -15.93 -3.28
N PHE A 142 0.55 -16.79 -2.29
CA PHE A 142 -0.39 -17.85 -1.89
C PHE A 142 -1.71 -17.30 -1.33
N VAL A 143 -1.66 -16.17 -0.61
CA VAL A 143 -2.87 -15.52 -0.08
C VAL A 143 -3.70 -14.99 -1.23
N PHE A 144 -3.05 -14.37 -2.23
CA PHE A 144 -3.74 -13.84 -3.39
C PHE A 144 -4.47 -14.95 -4.16
N ARG A 145 -3.84 -16.12 -4.34
CA ARG A 145 -4.49 -17.29 -4.95
C ARG A 145 -5.71 -17.75 -4.16
N HIS A 146 -5.64 -17.71 -2.83
CA HIS A 146 -6.79 -18.04 -1.98
C HIS A 146 -7.92 -17.01 -2.09
N LEU A 147 -7.60 -15.72 -2.21
CA LEU A 147 -8.59 -14.67 -2.48
C LEU A 147 -9.27 -14.82 -3.85
N LEU A 148 -8.58 -15.43 -4.81
CA LEU A 148 -9.12 -15.76 -6.13
C LEU A 148 -9.82 -17.12 -6.20
N ALA A 149 -9.90 -17.89 -5.11
CA ALA A 149 -10.61 -19.16 -5.11
C ALA A 149 -12.13 -18.91 -5.32
N PRO A 150 -12.85 -19.84 -5.96
CA PRO A 150 -14.25 -19.64 -6.37
C PRO A 150 -15.20 -19.69 -5.16
N HIS A 151 -15.20 -18.61 -4.39
CA HIS A 151 -16.09 -18.37 -3.24
C HIS A 151 -17.19 -17.35 -3.57
N GLY A 152 -17.18 -16.80 -4.78
CA GLY A 152 -18.11 -15.77 -5.26
C GLY A 152 -17.45 -14.86 -6.30
N PRO A 153 -18.16 -13.82 -6.76
CA PRO A 153 -17.58 -12.80 -7.63
C PRO A 153 -16.41 -12.09 -6.96
N VAL A 154 -15.33 -11.87 -7.71
CA VAL A 154 -14.14 -11.14 -7.27
C VAL A 154 -14.01 -9.85 -8.08
N ALA A 155 -13.72 -8.73 -7.43
CA ALA A 155 -13.42 -7.47 -8.07
C ALA A 155 -12.02 -6.98 -7.70
N ILE A 156 -11.21 -6.64 -8.71
CA ILE A 156 -9.86 -6.12 -8.50
C ILE A 156 -9.74 -4.77 -9.18
N GLU A 157 -9.24 -3.78 -8.43
CA GLU A 157 -8.76 -2.52 -8.96
C GLU A 157 -7.26 -2.41 -8.69
N THR A 158 -6.44 -2.20 -9.72
CA THR A 158 -4.98 -2.12 -9.55
C THR A 158 -4.35 -1.13 -10.51
N GLU A 159 -3.33 -0.43 -10.03
CA GLU A 159 -2.53 0.52 -10.80
C GLU A 159 -1.66 -0.16 -11.87
N GLU A 160 -1.10 -1.33 -11.54
CA GLU A 160 -0.17 -2.07 -12.38
C GLU A 160 -0.71 -3.50 -12.57
N PHE A 161 -0.63 -4.02 -13.80
CA PHE A 161 -1.18 -5.34 -14.13
C PHE A 161 -0.17 -6.25 -14.84
N TYR A 162 0.72 -6.84 -14.04
CA TYR A 162 1.73 -7.79 -14.52
C TYR A 162 1.69 -9.09 -13.72
N PRO A 163 0.57 -9.83 -13.74
CA PRO A 163 0.49 -11.08 -13.00
C PRO A 163 1.53 -12.09 -13.52
N PRO A 164 2.16 -12.91 -12.65
CA PRO A 164 2.92 -14.06 -13.10
C PRO A 164 2.00 -15.05 -13.82
N HIS A 165 2.54 -15.87 -14.74
CA HIS A 165 1.76 -16.80 -15.57
C HIS A 165 0.76 -17.67 -14.79
N ARG A 166 1.15 -18.19 -13.62
CA ARG A 166 0.23 -18.98 -12.80
C ARG A 166 -0.98 -18.19 -12.31
N LEU A 167 -0.77 -16.93 -11.93
CA LEU A 167 -1.85 -16.06 -11.48
C LEU A 167 -2.76 -15.66 -12.66
N GLN A 168 -2.17 -15.41 -13.82
CA GLN A 168 -2.90 -15.16 -15.07
C GLN A 168 -3.90 -16.30 -15.36
N ASN A 169 -3.44 -17.56 -15.32
CA ASN A 169 -4.31 -18.72 -15.57
C ASN A 169 -5.46 -18.85 -14.56
N GLU A 170 -5.22 -18.55 -13.29
CA GLU A 170 -6.27 -18.56 -12.25
C GLU A 170 -7.32 -17.48 -12.49
N MET A 171 -6.87 -16.28 -12.89
CA MET A 171 -7.76 -15.18 -13.25
C MET A 171 -8.60 -15.50 -14.49
N GLU A 172 -8.03 -16.20 -15.48
CA GLU A 172 -8.78 -16.70 -16.64
C GLU A 172 -9.84 -17.73 -16.22
N HIS A 173 -9.51 -18.66 -15.33
CA HIS A 173 -10.46 -19.69 -14.85
C HIS A 173 -11.68 -19.10 -14.13
N LEU A 174 -11.52 -17.95 -13.44
CA LEU A 174 -12.64 -17.23 -12.84
C LEU A 174 -13.64 -16.71 -13.88
N GLY A 175 -13.18 -16.37 -15.08
CA GLY A 175 -14.00 -15.85 -16.17
C GLY A 175 -14.96 -14.76 -15.71
N ARG A 176 -16.27 -14.99 -15.89
CA ARG A 176 -17.33 -14.02 -15.54
C ARG A 176 -17.42 -13.66 -14.05
N GLN A 177 -16.80 -14.45 -13.17
CA GLN A 177 -16.75 -14.15 -11.74
C GLN A 177 -15.75 -13.03 -11.44
N LEU A 178 -14.78 -12.79 -12.31
CA LEU A 178 -13.78 -11.75 -12.13
C LEU A 178 -14.17 -10.45 -12.84
N ARG A 179 -14.02 -9.34 -12.12
CA ARG A 179 -14.14 -7.97 -12.64
C ARG A 179 -12.84 -7.22 -12.38
N LEU A 180 -12.30 -6.57 -13.41
CA LEU A 180 -11.06 -5.81 -13.34
C LEU A 180 -11.31 -4.34 -13.69
N ILE A 181 -10.78 -3.43 -12.88
CA ILE A 181 -10.63 -2.02 -13.24
C ILE A 181 -9.14 -1.69 -13.27
N LEU A 182 -8.68 -1.22 -14.43
CA LEU A 182 -7.28 -0.88 -14.69
C LEU A 182 -7.17 0.57 -15.17
N PRO A 183 -6.01 1.23 -15.04
CA PRO A 183 -5.77 2.49 -15.71
C PRO A 183 -5.97 2.34 -17.20
N ALA A 184 -6.57 3.32 -17.86
CA ALA A 184 -6.61 3.35 -19.32
C ALA A 184 -5.19 3.40 -19.94
N ARG A 185 -4.20 3.82 -19.17
CA ARG A 185 -2.77 3.76 -19.53
C ARG A 185 -2.12 2.39 -19.33
N ALA A 186 -2.76 1.45 -18.64
CA ALA A 186 -2.26 0.07 -18.47
C ALA A 186 -2.50 -0.79 -19.72
N VAL A 187 -2.53 -0.17 -20.90
CA VAL A 187 -2.79 -0.84 -22.18
C VAL A 187 -1.76 -0.39 -23.21
N TYR A 188 -0.63 0.18 -22.78
CA TYR A 188 0.40 0.66 -23.71
C TYR A 188 1.42 -0.41 -24.10
N ASP A 189 1.56 -1.48 -23.32
CA ASP A 189 2.43 -2.61 -23.63
C ASP A 189 1.67 -3.70 -24.43
N ARG A 190 2.27 -4.21 -25.51
CA ARG A 190 1.69 -5.30 -26.32
C ARG A 190 1.52 -6.58 -25.51
N ALA A 191 2.45 -6.87 -24.59
CA ALA A 191 2.34 -8.07 -23.76
C ALA A 191 1.19 -7.94 -22.75
N GLU A 192 0.99 -6.75 -22.17
CA GLU A 192 -0.16 -6.44 -21.32
C GLU A 192 -1.48 -6.53 -22.11
N GLN A 193 -1.55 -5.93 -23.29
CA GLN A 193 -2.71 -6.04 -24.20
C GLN A 193 -3.08 -7.50 -24.48
N TYR A 194 -2.10 -8.34 -24.81
CA TYR A 194 -2.33 -9.76 -25.08
C TYR A 194 -2.93 -10.48 -23.86
N ARG A 195 -2.41 -10.23 -22.65
CA ARG A 195 -2.94 -10.83 -21.41
C ARG A 195 -4.36 -10.36 -21.10
N LEU A 196 -4.67 -9.09 -21.35
CA LEU A 196 -6.02 -8.55 -21.19
C LEU A 196 -6.99 -9.18 -22.21
N CYS A 197 -6.54 -9.44 -23.45
CA CYS A 197 -7.33 -10.16 -24.44
C CYS A 197 -7.63 -11.60 -23.99
N LEU A 198 -6.65 -12.32 -23.42
CA LEU A 198 -6.88 -13.67 -22.87
C LEU A 198 -7.93 -13.66 -21.76
N LEU A 199 -7.83 -12.72 -20.82
CA LEU A 199 -8.81 -12.56 -19.74
C LEU A 199 -10.21 -12.24 -20.29
N ALA A 200 -10.30 -11.31 -21.24
CA ALA A 200 -11.56 -10.96 -21.87
C ALA A 200 -12.17 -12.15 -22.61
N HIS A 201 -11.35 -12.94 -23.32
CA HIS A 201 -11.79 -14.17 -24.00
C HIS A 201 -12.33 -15.21 -23.00
N ALA A 202 -11.69 -15.34 -21.84
CA ALA A 202 -12.17 -16.19 -20.75
C ALA A 202 -13.45 -15.67 -20.05
N GLY A 203 -13.94 -14.48 -20.43
CA GLY A 203 -15.18 -13.89 -19.93
C GLY A 203 -15.01 -12.93 -18.75
N VAL A 204 -13.77 -12.57 -18.39
CA VAL A 204 -13.48 -11.55 -17.36
C VAL A 204 -14.00 -10.18 -17.81
N ARG A 205 -14.69 -9.47 -16.92
CA ARG A 205 -15.19 -8.12 -17.21
C ARG A 205 -14.11 -7.09 -16.92
N ILE A 206 -13.51 -6.53 -17.95
CA ILE A 206 -12.43 -5.53 -17.84
C ILE A 206 -13.00 -4.14 -18.15
N ARG A 207 -12.72 -3.17 -17.27
CA ARG A 207 -13.01 -1.75 -17.47
C ARG A 207 -11.74 -0.93 -17.30
N LEU A 208 -11.62 0.11 -18.13
CA LEU A 208 -10.49 1.03 -18.09
C LEU A 208 -10.94 2.36 -17.49
N LEU A 209 -10.21 2.85 -16.50
CA LEU A 209 -10.46 4.14 -15.86
C LEU A 209 -9.41 5.16 -16.29
N ARG A 210 -9.86 6.27 -16.87
CA ARG A 210 -9.01 7.40 -17.28
C ARG A 210 -8.81 8.41 -16.16
N SER A 211 -9.89 8.78 -15.48
CA SER A 211 -9.90 9.81 -14.44
C SER A 211 -10.96 9.48 -13.37
N PRO A 212 -10.68 9.67 -12.07
CA PRO A 212 -9.35 9.99 -11.49
C PRO A 212 -8.32 8.88 -11.76
N TYR A 213 -7.03 9.19 -11.61
CA TYR A 213 -5.96 8.21 -11.90
C TYR A 213 -6.05 7.02 -10.92
N PRO A 214 -6.21 5.76 -11.37
CA PRO A 214 -6.32 4.62 -10.47
C PRO A 214 -4.96 4.20 -9.91
N HIS A 215 -4.56 4.83 -8.80
CA HIS A 215 -3.43 4.39 -7.98
C HIS A 215 -3.85 3.34 -6.92
N ILE A 216 -5.16 3.11 -6.74
CA ILE A 216 -5.71 2.10 -5.85
C ILE A 216 -5.15 0.68 -6.14
N LYS A 217 -5.01 -0.12 -5.09
CA LYS A 217 -4.74 -1.57 -5.13
C LYS A 217 -5.73 -2.25 -4.19
N LEU A 218 -6.82 -2.77 -4.74
CA LEU A 218 -7.95 -3.30 -3.99
C LEU A 218 -8.41 -4.63 -4.59
N VAL A 219 -8.69 -5.60 -3.72
CA VAL A 219 -9.36 -6.87 -4.05
C VAL A 219 -10.58 -6.98 -3.14
N LEU A 220 -11.76 -7.22 -3.73
CA LEU A 220 -13.05 -7.39 -3.06
C LEU A 220 -13.69 -8.71 -3.45
#